data_AF-A0A376BM10-F1
#
_entry.id   AF-A0A376BM10-F1
#
_cell.length_a   1.000
_cell.length_b   1.000
_cell.length_c   1.000
_cell.angle_alpha   90.00
_cell.angle_beta   90.00
_cell.angle_gamma   90.00
#
_symmetry.space_group_name_H-M   'P 1'
#
loop_
_entity.id
_entity.type
_entity.pdbx_description
1 polymer ?
#
loop_
_entity_poly.entity_id
_entity_poly.type
_entity_poly.pdbx_seq_one_letter_code
_entity_poly.pdbx_strand_id
1 'polypeptide(L)'
;MNVELGKRFQQELKNYPTADKIKIADFILHIQKHGFTGLAGRNKPSHEVPKDDPKWLEKVQYAQQHRLWHYHIGIPEYDVNKPFGEQTSKYVLHYMKWDNAIRIVDFSEHPPFSLPTELYLE
;
A
#
# COMPACT_ATOMS: atom_id res chain seq x y z
N MET A 1 -12.11 5.35 -9.75
CA MET A 1 -10.75 5.93 -9.65
C MET A 1 -9.83 5.14 -10.56
N ASN A 2 -8.86 5.77 -11.23
CA ASN A 2 -7.94 5.03 -12.09
C ASN A 2 -6.90 4.28 -11.25
N VAL A 3 -6.57 3.05 -11.65
CA VAL A 3 -5.57 2.22 -10.98
C VAL A 3 -4.57 1.73 -12.00
N GLU A 4 -3.33 2.12 -11.84
CA GLU A 4 -2.19 1.67 -12.63
C GLU A 4 -1.31 0.74 -11.79
N LEU A 5 -0.53 -0.10 -12.47
CA LEU A 5 0.50 -0.92 -11.85
C LEU A 5 1.86 -0.39 -12.30
N GLY A 6 2.76 -0.17 -11.35
CA GLY A 6 4.16 0.11 -11.63
C GLY A 6 4.80 -1.05 -12.39
N LYS A 7 5.76 -0.76 -13.25
CA LYS A 7 6.38 -1.72 -14.16
C LYS A 7 7.04 -2.86 -13.40
N ARG A 8 7.76 -2.54 -12.32
CA ARG A 8 8.43 -3.54 -11.48
C ARG A 8 7.41 -4.42 -10.75
N PHE A 9 6.43 -3.79 -10.11
CA PHE A 9 5.32 -4.48 -9.46
C PHE A 9 4.60 -5.44 -10.40
N GLN A 10 4.28 -5.00 -11.62
CA GLN A 10 3.60 -5.83 -12.61
C GLN A 10 4.42 -7.06 -13.03
N GLN A 11 5.75 -6.96 -13.07
CA GLN A 11 6.63 -8.09 -13.36
C GLN A 11 6.61 -9.10 -12.22
N GLU A 12 6.69 -8.64 -10.98
CA GLU A 12 6.77 -9.49 -9.78
C GLU A 12 5.42 -10.10 -9.42
N LEU A 13 4.33 -9.36 -9.62
CA LEU A 13 2.96 -9.81 -9.41
C LEU A 13 2.67 -11.13 -10.14
N LYS A 14 3.30 -11.37 -11.31
CA LYS A 14 3.16 -12.64 -12.05
C LYS A 14 3.59 -13.86 -11.24
N ASN A 15 4.53 -13.69 -10.31
CA ASN A 15 5.12 -14.76 -9.52
C ASN A 15 4.50 -14.88 -8.12
N TYR A 16 3.64 -13.96 -7.70
CA TYR A 16 3.00 -14.03 -6.39
C TYR A 16 2.08 -15.25 -6.25
N PRO A 17 1.87 -15.75 -5.02
CA PRO A 17 0.86 -16.75 -4.74
C PRO A 17 -0.52 -16.36 -5.28
N THR A 18 -1.30 -17.34 -5.74
CA THR A 18 -2.65 -17.09 -6.28
C THR A 18 -3.57 -16.41 -5.27
N ALA A 19 -3.49 -16.79 -3.99
CA ALA A 19 -4.30 -16.16 -2.94
C ALA A 19 -3.99 -14.67 -2.78
N ASP A 20 -2.71 -14.29 -2.84
CA ASP A 20 -2.28 -12.90 -2.71
C ASP A 20 -2.70 -12.08 -3.94
N LYS A 21 -2.55 -12.65 -5.15
CA LYS A 21 -3.05 -12.04 -6.39
C LYS A 21 -4.54 -11.73 -6.34
N ILE A 22 -5.34 -12.63 -5.76
CA ILE A 22 -6.79 -12.41 -5.59
C ILE A 22 -7.05 -11.20 -4.69
N LYS A 23 -6.38 -11.12 -3.53
CA LYS A 23 -6.51 -9.97 -2.61
C LYS A 23 -6.11 -8.65 -3.27
N ILE A 24 -5.04 -8.67 -4.07
CA ILE A 24 -4.58 -7.51 -4.85
C ILE A 24 -5.61 -7.13 -5.92
N ALA A 25 -6.17 -8.10 -6.64
CA ALA A 25 -7.23 -7.85 -7.61
C ALA A 25 -8.50 -7.28 -6.96
N ASP A 26 -8.91 -7.81 -5.80
CA ASP A 26 -10.04 -7.30 -5.02
C ASP A 26 -9.83 -5.84 -4.61
N PHE A 27 -8.64 -5.49 -4.13
CA PHE A 27 -8.27 -4.11 -3.83
C PHE A 27 -8.37 -3.21 -5.09
N ILE A 28 -7.81 -3.64 -6.22
CA ILE A 28 -7.84 -2.88 -7.48
C ILE A 28 -9.30 -2.63 -7.91
N LEU A 29 -10.14 -3.67 -7.93
CA LEU A 29 -11.55 -3.58 -8.31
C LEU A 29 -12.32 -2.67 -7.35
N HIS A 30 -12.04 -2.75 -6.05
CA HIS A 30 -12.64 -1.88 -5.05
C HIS A 30 -12.30 -0.41 -5.30
N ILE A 31 -11.01 -0.08 -5.47
CA ILE A 31 -10.59 1.30 -5.74
C ILE A 31 -11.20 1.82 -7.05
N GLN A 32 -11.25 0.99 -8.09
CA GLN A 32 -11.86 1.37 -9.36
C GLN A 32 -13.33 1.75 -9.20
N LYS A 33 -14.10 0.95 -8.45
CA LYS A 33 -15.55 1.09 -8.29
C LYS A 33 -15.96 2.09 -7.21
N HIS A 34 -15.25 2.13 -6.09
CA HIS A 34 -15.65 2.83 -4.86
C HIS A 34 -14.65 3.90 -4.40
N GLY A 35 -13.47 4.01 -5.04
CA GLY A 35 -12.37 4.77 -4.48
C GLY A 35 -11.95 4.18 -3.14
N PHE A 36 -11.57 5.04 -2.18
CA PHE A 36 -11.13 4.60 -0.85
C PHE A 36 -12.27 4.33 0.15
N THR A 37 -13.53 4.57 -0.25
CA THR A 37 -14.68 4.39 0.63
C THR A 37 -14.90 2.90 0.89
N GLY A 38 -15.04 2.52 2.16
CA GLY A 38 -15.37 1.15 2.54
C GLY A 38 -14.22 0.14 2.46
N LEU A 39 -12.97 0.61 2.55
CA LEU A 39 -11.82 -0.28 2.74
C LEU A 39 -11.79 -0.82 4.17
N ALA A 40 -11.55 -2.11 4.33
CA ALA A 40 -11.49 -2.76 5.65
C ALA A 40 -10.16 -2.48 6.36
N GLY A 41 -9.06 -2.52 5.60
CA GLY A 41 -7.72 -2.32 6.11
C GLY A 41 -7.40 -0.86 6.39
N ARG A 42 -6.42 -0.64 7.25
CA ARG A 42 -5.87 0.69 7.50
C ARG A 42 -5.18 1.20 6.25
N ASN A 43 -5.57 2.40 5.84
CA ASN A 43 -5.03 3.11 4.69
C ASN A 43 -4.48 4.48 5.12
N LYS A 44 -3.19 4.75 4.92
CA LYS A 44 -2.59 5.99 5.41
C LYS A 44 -1.43 6.49 4.54
N PRO A 45 -1.14 7.80 4.58
CA PRO A 45 0.04 8.32 3.93
C PRO A 45 1.30 7.76 4.58
N SER A 46 2.29 7.42 3.75
CA SER A 46 3.52 6.77 4.20
C SER A 46 4.48 7.72 4.95
N HIS A 47 4.20 9.03 4.96
CA HIS A 47 4.96 10.02 5.72
C HIS A 47 4.58 10.07 7.21
N GLU A 48 3.51 9.39 7.64
CA GLU A 48 3.17 9.29 9.07
C GLU A 48 4.04 8.23 9.79
N VAL A 49 5.35 8.51 9.84
CA VAL A 49 6.39 7.71 10.49
C VAL A 49 6.57 8.19 11.95
N PRO A 50 6.81 7.29 12.93
CA PRO A 50 7.13 7.67 14.31
C PRO A 50 8.31 8.64 14.39
N LYS A 51 8.18 9.70 15.20
CA LYS A 51 9.17 10.80 15.29
C LYS A 51 10.53 10.37 15.85
N ASP A 52 10.57 9.25 16.54
CA ASP A 52 11.76 8.62 17.12
C ASP A 52 12.46 7.66 16.13
N ASP A 53 11.95 7.49 14.91
CA ASP A 53 12.66 6.76 13.85
C ASP A 53 13.98 7.49 13.50
N PRO A 54 15.14 6.81 13.53
CA PRO A 54 16.43 7.44 13.22
C PRO A 54 16.51 8.07 11.83
N LYS A 55 15.66 7.64 10.90
CA LYS A 55 15.55 8.15 9.53
C LYS A 55 14.25 8.94 9.30
N TRP A 56 13.61 9.42 10.36
CA TRP A 56 12.29 10.07 10.28
C TRP A 56 12.21 11.14 9.20
N LEU A 57 13.13 12.11 9.19
CA LEU A 57 13.09 13.23 8.24
C LEU A 57 13.25 12.75 6.79
N GLU A 58 14.19 11.85 6.53
CA GLU A 58 14.44 11.26 5.21
C GLU A 58 13.20 10.52 4.70
N LYS A 59 12.60 9.66 5.54
CA LYS A 59 11.39 8.90 5.20
C LYS A 59 10.20 9.81 4.92
N VAL A 60 10.00 10.85 5.74
CA VAL A 60 8.92 11.83 5.56
C VAL A 60 9.07 12.56 4.23
N GLN A 61 10.26 13.08 3.94
CA GLN A 61 10.55 13.80 2.70
C GLN A 61 10.35 12.90 1.48
N TYR A 62 10.90 11.70 1.50
CA TYR A 62 10.75 10.72 0.42
C TYR A 62 9.28 10.38 0.16
N ALA A 63 8.53 10.05 1.22
CA ALA A 63 7.12 9.69 1.09
C ALA A 63 6.25 10.86 0.57
N GLN A 64 6.54 12.10 0.96
CA GLN A 64 5.84 13.27 0.45
C GLN A 64 6.18 13.57 -1.00
N GLN A 65 7.49 13.56 -1.35
CA GLN A 65 7.98 13.78 -2.71
C GLN A 65 7.32 12.83 -3.73
N HIS A 66 7.18 11.56 -3.35
CA HIS A 66 6.63 10.52 -4.21
C HIS A 66 5.14 10.23 -3.97
N ARG A 67 4.46 11.03 -3.13
CA ARG A 67 3.02 10.88 -2.80
C ARG A 67 2.67 9.45 -2.35
N LEU A 68 3.54 8.85 -1.55
CA LEU A 68 3.43 7.46 -1.14
C LEU A 68 2.39 7.28 -0.04
N TRP A 69 1.58 6.25 -0.23
CA TRP A 69 0.61 5.71 0.70
C TRP A 69 0.82 4.22 0.85
N HIS A 70 0.26 3.66 1.91
CA HIS A 70 0.20 2.21 2.07
C HIS A 70 -1.13 1.75 2.63
N TYR A 71 -1.51 0.54 2.23
CA TYR A 71 -2.73 -0.12 2.63
C TYR A 71 -2.44 -1.52 3.15
N HIS A 72 -2.90 -1.85 4.35
CA HIS A 72 -2.89 -3.23 4.85
C HIS A 72 -3.90 -4.06 4.08
N ILE A 73 -3.46 -5.13 3.42
CA ILE A 73 -4.27 -5.86 2.43
C ILE A 73 -4.98 -7.11 2.99
N GLY A 74 -4.83 -7.40 4.27
CA GLY A 74 -5.45 -8.56 4.91
C GLY A 74 -4.71 -9.85 4.60
N ILE A 75 -3.37 -9.79 4.50
CA ILE A 75 -2.48 -10.94 4.34
C ILE A 75 -1.53 -11.01 5.55
N PRO A 76 -1.42 -12.18 6.23
CA PRO A 76 -2.23 -13.38 6.02
C PRO A 76 -3.71 -13.17 6.34
N GLU A 77 -4.02 -12.32 7.32
CA GLU A 77 -5.38 -11.92 7.67
C GLU A 77 -5.38 -10.55 8.36
N TYR A 78 -6.57 -9.96 8.48
CA TYR A 78 -6.77 -8.75 9.26
C TYR A 78 -6.87 -9.07 10.75
N ASP A 79 -6.25 -8.22 11.58
CA ASP A 79 -6.58 -8.16 13.00
C ASP A 79 -7.99 -7.57 13.17
N VAL A 80 -8.97 -8.47 13.36
CA VAL A 80 -10.39 -8.13 13.50
C VAL A 80 -10.76 -7.53 14.86
N ASN A 81 -9.81 -7.43 15.80
CA ASN A 81 -10.03 -6.70 17.06
C ASN A 81 -10.02 -5.18 16.84
N LYS A 82 -9.57 -4.72 15.66
CA LYS A 82 -9.60 -3.32 15.28
C LYS A 82 -10.89 -2.97 14.53
N PRO A 83 -11.40 -1.73 14.70
CA PRO A 83 -12.55 -1.25 13.94
C PRO A 83 -12.35 -1.39 12.42
N PHE A 84 -13.45 -1.56 11.70
CA PHE A 84 -13.44 -1.54 10.24
C PHE A 84 -12.83 -0.23 9.72
N GLY A 85 -11.90 -0.32 8.76
CA GLY A 85 -11.09 0.80 8.27
C GLY A 85 -9.77 1.01 9.02
N GLU A 86 -9.60 0.37 10.18
CA GLU A 86 -8.37 0.44 11.00
C GLU A 86 -7.68 -0.93 11.14
N GLN A 87 -8.19 -1.95 10.45
CA GLN A 87 -7.66 -3.31 10.55
C GLN A 87 -6.27 -3.39 9.93
N THR A 88 -5.34 -4.04 10.62
CA THR A 88 -3.97 -4.20 10.14
C THR A 88 -3.68 -5.66 9.82
N SER A 89 -2.81 -5.89 8.86
CA SER A 89 -2.28 -7.21 8.48
C SER A 89 -0.77 -7.11 8.26
N LYS A 90 -0.06 -8.24 8.21
CA LYS A 90 1.40 -8.26 8.01
C LYS A 90 1.85 -7.65 6.68
N TYR A 91 1.10 -7.82 5.60
CA TYR A 91 1.52 -7.27 4.30
C TYR A 91 0.74 -6.01 3.94
N VAL A 92 1.43 -5.13 3.21
CA VAL A 92 0.89 -3.87 2.70
C VAL A 92 1.13 -3.73 1.20
N LEU A 93 0.21 -3.04 0.51
CA LEU A 93 0.47 -2.46 -0.80
C LEU A 93 1.00 -1.04 -0.62
N HIS A 94 2.11 -0.72 -1.26
CA HIS A 94 2.58 0.65 -1.43
C HIS A 94 2.07 1.18 -2.78
N TYR A 95 1.58 2.41 -2.76
CA TYR A 95 1.10 3.05 -3.97
C TYR A 95 1.34 4.56 -3.94
N MET A 96 1.51 5.14 -5.12
CA MET A 96 1.48 6.58 -5.33
C MET A 96 0.04 7.03 -5.50
N LYS A 97 -0.33 8.17 -4.90
CA LYS A 97 -1.70 8.68 -4.92
C LYS A 97 -1.78 10.09 -5.52
N TRP A 98 -2.69 10.26 -6.47
CA TRP A 98 -3.18 11.54 -6.98
C TRP A 98 -4.67 11.72 -6.66
N ASP A 99 -5.30 12.79 -7.14
CA ASP A 99 -6.71 13.08 -6.84
C ASP A 99 -7.65 12.01 -7.40
N ASN A 100 -7.42 11.59 -8.66
CA ASN A 100 -8.30 10.66 -9.38
C ASN A 100 -7.62 9.36 -9.81
N ALA A 101 -6.39 9.10 -9.34
CA ALA A 101 -5.62 7.93 -9.72
C ALA A 101 -4.72 7.42 -8.59
N ILE A 102 -4.43 6.13 -8.61
CA ILE A 102 -3.31 5.52 -7.90
C ILE A 102 -2.44 4.71 -8.84
N ARG A 103 -1.17 4.54 -8.48
CA ARG A 103 -0.26 3.55 -9.06
C ARG A 103 0.26 2.65 -7.96
N ILE A 104 -0.05 1.36 -8.03
CA ILE A 104 0.49 0.37 -7.09
C ILE A 104 1.93 0.09 -7.49
N VAL A 105 2.88 0.36 -6.60
CA VAL A 105 4.32 0.34 -6.89
C VAL A 105 5.06 -0.80 -6.22
N ASP A 106 4.59 -1.30 -5.07
CA ASP A 106 5.28 -2.36 -4.33
C ASP A 106 4.32 -3.13 -3.40
N PHE A 107 4.74 -4.32 -2.99
CA PHE A 107 4.08 -5.19 -2.02
C PHE A 107 5.11 -5.80 -1.08
N SER A 108 5.03 -5.46 0.20
CA SER A 108 6.02 -5.88 1.18
C SER A 108 5.43 -6.09 2.57
N GLU A 109 6.21 -6.74 3.43
CA GLU A 109 5.88 -6.97 4.83
C GLU A 109 6.06 -5.68 5.66
N HIS A 110 5.19 -5.51 6.66
CA HIS A 110 5.25 -4.52 7.71
C HIS A 110 4.67 -5.13 9.01
N PRO A 111 5.39 -5.13 10.16
CA PRO A 111 6.67 -4.45 10.46
C PRO A 111 7.95 -5.26 10.18
N PRO A 112 9.13 -4.58 10.06
CA PRO A 112 9.34 -3.13 10.10
C PRO A 112 8.81 -2.41 8.86
N PHE A 113 8.47 -1.13 8.97
CA PHE A 113 8.01 -0.33 7.82
C PHE A 113 9.20 0.13 6.97
N SER A 114 9.24 -0.32 5.72
CA SER A 114 10.15 0.15 4.68
C SER A 114 9.38 0.80 3.53
N LEU A 115 9.90 1.93 3.04
CA LEU A 115 9.41 2.57 1.82
C LEU A 115 9.95 1.81 0.59
N PRO A 116 9.19 1.77 -0.52
CA PRO A 116 9.70 1.26 -1.78
C PRO A 116 10.90 2.09 -2.23
N THR A 117 11.85 1.47 -2.92
CA THR A 117 12.98 2.18 -3.55
C THR A 117 12.54 2.83 -4.86
N GLU A 118 13.35 3.76 -5.39
CA GLU A 118 13.02 4.46 -6.65
C GLU A 118 12.80 3.52 -7.83
N LEU A 119 13.46 2.35 -7.84
CA LEU A 119 13.29 1.30 -8.85
C LEU A 119 11.84 0.81 -8.98
N TYR A 120 11.05 0.90 -7.90
CA TYR A 120 9.67 0.46 -7.88
C TYR A 120 8.67 1.56 -8.27
N LEU A 121 9.10 2.82 -8.32
CA LEU A 121 8.18 3.96 -8.49
C LEU A 121 7.72 4.19 -9.95
N GLU A 122 8.39 3.59 -10.93
CA GLU A 122 8.05 3.71 -12.34
C GLU A 122 6.80 2.92 -12.72
#